data_AF-A0A935C6W1-F1
#
_entry.id   AF-A0A935C6W1-F1
#
_cell.length_a   1.000
_cell.length_b   1.000
_cell.length_c   1.000
_cell.angle_alpha   90.00
_cell.angle_beta   90.00
_cell.angle_gamma   90.00
#
_symmetry.space_group_name_H-M   'P 1'
#
loop_
_entity.id
_entity.type
_entity.pdbx_description
1 polymer ?
#
loop_
_entity_poly.entity_id
_entity_poly.type
_entity_poly.pdbx_seq_one_letter_code
_entity_poly.pdbx_strand_id
1 'polypeptide(L)'
;HKARLIDTEQYTIYGYDMLYGFLSGICAGNYDVTDILVDSTFKIAPEAIAGLESFTKKLQDLSETTSTNITLLISADSADIPESINAVCEQV
;
A
#
# COMPACT_ATOMS: atom_id res chain seq x y z
N HIS A 1 -14.38 -15.30 -6.93
CA HIS A 1 -14.06 -14.08 -6.18
C HIS A 1 -14.43 -12.85 -6.98
N LYS A 2 -14.83 -11.77 -6.29
CA LYS A 2 -15.21 -10.49 -6.93
C LYS A 2 -14.17 -9.44 -6.53
N ALA A 3 -13.28 -9.09 -7.44
CA ALA A 3 -12.36 -7.98 -7.24
C ALA A 3 -13.08 -6.66 -7.54
N ARG A 4 -12.73 -5.60 -6.81
CA ARG A 4 -13.13 -4.22 -7.13
C ARG A 4 -11.88 -3.47 -7.55
N LEU A 5 -11.85 -3.02 -8.80
CA LEU A 5 -10.81 -2.12 -9.27
C LEU A 5 -11.19 -0.69 -8.87
N ILE A 6 -10.25 0.00 -8.23
CA ILE A 6 -10.40 1.38 -7.81
C ILE A 6 -9.28 2.15 -8.49
N ASP A 7 -9.65 3.18 -9.24
CA ASP A 7 -8.72 4.13 -9.83
C ASP A 7 -8.47 5.26 -8.83
N THR A 8 -7.25 5.34 -8.31
CA THR A 8 -6.86 6.31 -7.28
C THR A 8 -6.85 7.75 -7.80
N GLU A 9 -6.66 7.97 -9.10
CA GLU A 9 -6.67 9.30 -9.71
C GLU A 9 -8.07 9.93 -9.68
N GLN A 10 -9.11 9.11 -9.88
CA GLN A 10 -10.52 9.58 -9.81
C GLN A 10 -10.91 10.11 -8.44
N TYR A 11 -10.25 9.62 -7.38
CA TYR A 11 -10.47 10.06 -6.01
C TYR A 11 -9.43 11.08 -5.54
N THR A 12 -8.56 11.55 -6.46
CA THR A 12 -7.51 12.53 -6.15
C THR A 12 -6.61 12.07 -5.00
N ILE A 13 -6.34 10.76 -4.92
CA ILE A 13 -5.50 10.18 -3.87
C ILE A 13 -4.05 10.36 -4.31
N TYR A 14 -3.34 11.26 -3.63
CA TYR A 14 -1.93 11.54 -3.89
C TYR A 14 -1.14 11.57 -2.58
N GLY A 15 0.02 10.92 -2.59
CA GLY A 15 0.89 10.79 -1.43
C GLY A 15 0.51 9.68 -0.46
N TYR A 16 1.47 9.29 0.39
CA TYR A 16 1.36 8.14 1.28
C TYR A 16 0.28 8.28 2.36
N ASP A 17 0.09 9.47 2.92
CA ASP A 17 -0.91 9.66 3.99
C ASP A 17 -2.34 9.55 3.47
N MET A 18 -2.63 10.07 2.27
CA MET A 18 -3.95 9.92 1.65
C MET A 18 -4.23 8.47 1.27
N LEU A 19 -3.23 7.78 0.69
CA LEU A 19 -3.34 6.37 0.36
C LEU A 19 -3.58 5.52 1.62
N TYR A 20 -2.85 5.78 2.70
CA TYR A 20 -3.07 5.10 3.99
C TYR A 20 -4.49 5.34 4.50
N GLY A 21 -4.95 6.60 4.52
CA GLY A 21 -6.30 6.94 4.93
C GLY A 21 -7.36 6.21 4.11
N PHE A 22 -7.17 6.16 2.79
CA PHE A 22 -8.07 5.45 1.89
C PHE A 22 -8.14 3.93 2.17
N LEU A 23 -6.98 3.29 2.32
CA LEU A 23 -6.90 1.87 2.65
C LEU A 23 -7.53 1.56 4.01
N SER A 24 -7.24 2.38 5.02
CA SER A 24 -7.85 2.26 6.35
C SER A 24 -9.39 2.39 6.28
N GLY A 25 -9.89 3.29 5.43
CA GLY A 25 -11.33 3.45 5.19
C GLY A 25 -11.97 2.25 4.52
N ILE A 26 -11.28 1.59 3.57
CA ILE A 26 -11.74 0.33 2.96
C ILE A 26 -11.86 -0.75 4.02
N CYS A 27 -10.81 -0.95 4.84
CA CYS A 27 -10.81 -1.96 5.89
C CYS A 27 -11.88 -1.66 6.96
N ALA A 28 -12.07 -0.40 7.34
CA ALA A 28 -13.10 0.00 8.32
C ALA A 28 -14.53 -0.14 7.76
N GLY A 29 -14.71 0.08 6.46
CA GLY A 29 -16.02 0.00 5.80
C GLY A 29 -16.45 -1.42 5.43
N ASN A 30 -15.50 -2.36 5.31
CA ASN A 30 -15.79 -3.73 4.91
C ASN A 30 -14.82 -4.75 5.53
N TYR A 31 -15.28 -5.40 6.60
CA TYR A 31 -14.53 -6.43 7.33
C TYR A 31 -14.32 -7.74 6.54
N ASP A 32 -15.02 -7.95 5.43
CA ASP A 32 -14.83 -9.12 4.54
C ASP A 32 -13.71 -8.91 3.51
N VAL A 33 -12.98 -7.78 3.55
CA VAL A 33 -11.83 -7.57 2.66
C VAL A 33 -10.61 -8.33 3.19
N THR A 34 -10.24 -9.38 2.45
CA THR A 34 -9.09 -10.24 2.79
C THR A 34 -7.80 -9.77 2.13
N ASP A 35 -7.88 -9.23 0.91
CA ASP A 35 -6.70 -8.90 0.10
C ASP A 35 -6.86 -7.54 -0.58
N ILE A 36 -5.84 -6.70 -0.45
CA ILE A 36 -5.72 -5.40 -1.10
C ILE A 36 -4.42 -5.40 -1.89
N LEU A 37 -4.54 -5.13 -3.19
CA LEU A 37 -3.42 -5.01 -4.11
C LEU A 37 -3.34 -3.57 -4.58
N VAL A 38 -2.23 -2.89 -4.29
CA VAL A 38 -1.98 -1.52 -4.73
C VAL A 38 -0.92 -1.57 -5.82
N ASP A 39 -1.31 -1.30 -7.06
CA ASP A 39 -0.37 -1.15 -8.17
C ASP A 39 0.12 0.30 -8.31
N SER A 40 1.26 0.47 -8.96
CA SER A 40 1.81 1.77 -9.34
C SER A 40 2.00 2.72 -8.14
N THR A 41 2.46 2.20 -7.01
CA THR A 41 2.61 2.95 -5.75
C THR A 41 3.39 4.25 -5.92
N PHE A 42 4.44 4.28 -6.76
CA PHE A 42 5.21 5.51 -7.04
C PHE A 42 4.49 6.54 -7.90
N LYS A 43 3.51 6.14 -8.71
CA LYS A 43 2.68 7.12 -9.42
C LYS A 43 1.76 7.86 -8.45
N ILE A 44 1.30 7.16 -7.41
CA ILE A 44 0.45 7.72 -6.36
C ILE A 44 1.28 8.61 -5.41
N ALA A 45 2.47 8.13 -5.02
CA ALA A 45 3.37 8.82 -4.10
C ALA A 45 4.80 8.89 -4.69
N PRO A 46 5.15 9.97 -5.40
CA PRO A 46 6.45 10.10 -6.07
C PRO A 46 7.63 10.40 -5.12
N GLU A 47 7.42 10.60 -3.82
CA GLU A 47 8.47 10.90 -2.81
C GLU A 47 9.25 9.64 -2.37
N ALA A 48 9.64 8.84 -3.36
CA ALA A 48 9.83 7.39 -3.40
C ALA A 48 10.55 6.65 -2.24
N ILE A 49 11.36 7.26 -1.38
CA ILE A 49 12.21 6.48 -0.45
C ILE A 49 12.03 6.93 1.00
N ALA A 50 11.99 8.24 1.25
CA ALA A 50 11.92 8.77 2.61
C ALA A 50 10.58 8.47 3.31
N GLY A 51 9.48 8.47 2.54
CA GLY A 51 8.14 8.20 3.07
C GLY A 51 7.77 6.71 3.09
N LEU A 52 8.44 5.89 2.29
CA LEU A 52 8.06 4.50 2.06
C LEU A 52 8.22 3.64 3.31
N GLU A 53 9.30 3.80 4.08
CA GLU A 53 9.53 3.04 5.31
C GLU A 53 8.46 3.33 6.37
N SER A 54 8.16 4.61 6.58
CA SER A 54 7.10 5.03 7.51
C SER A 54 5.72 4.55 7.05
N PHE A 55 5.48 4.55 5.74
CA PHE A 55 4.23 4.08 5.15
C PHE A 55 4.05 2.56 5.30
N THR A 56 5.07 1.77 4.97
CA THR A 56 5.05 0.31 5.11
C THR A 56 4.80 -0.10 6.56
N LYS A 57 5.43 0.58 7.52
CA LYS A 57 5.18 0.32 8.94
C LYS A 57 3.71 0.56 9.33
N LYS A 58 3.13 1.69 8.91
CA LYS A 58 1.71 1.98 9.14
C LYS A 58 0.80 0.93 8.49
N LEU A 59 1.15 0.43 7.30
CA LEU A 59 0.39 -0.62 6.62
C LEU A 59 0.51 -1.98 7.30
N GLN A 60 1.67 -2.31 7.87
CA GLN A 60 1.84 -3.53 8.64
C GLN A 60 0.94 -3.53 9.88
N ASP A 61 0.95 -2.44 10.64
CA ASP A 61 0.07 -2.26 11.80
C ASP A 61 -1.42 -2.38 11.39
N LEU A 62 -1.79 -1.81 10.24
CA LEU A 62 -3.15 -1.90 9.70
C LEU A 62 -3.51 -3.33 9.29
N SER A 63 -2.63 -4.00 8.55
CA SER A 63 -2.78 -5.40 8.09
C SER A 63 -3.03 -6.35 9.27
N GLU A 64 -2.24 -6.22 10.34
CA GLU A 64 -2.40 -7.01 11.57
C GLU A 64 -3.72 -6.71 12.28
N THR A 65 -4.10 -5.43 12.36
CA THR A 65 -5.34 -5.01 13.03
C THR A 65 -6.58 -5.49 12.29
N THR A 66 -6.57 -5.43 10.95
CA THR A 66 -7.74 -5.74 10.13
C THR A 66 -7.74 -7.16 9.58
N SER A 67 -6.67 -7.94 9.83
CA SER A 67 -6.45 -9.27 9.25
C SER A 67 -6.58 -9.27 7.72
N THR A 68 -6.05 -8.23 7.08
CA THR A 68 -6.13 -8.00 5.63
C THR A 68 -4.73 -8.02 5.03
N ASN A 69 -4.49 -8.86 4.02
CA ASN A 69 -3.23 -8.87 3.29
C ASN A 69 -3.15 -7.64 2.39
N ILE A 70 -2.17 -6.77 2.63
CA ILE A 70 -1.93 -5.58 1.80
C ILE A 70 -0.62 -5.78 1.05
N THR A 71 -0.71 -5.86 -0.28
CA THR A 71 0.44 -6.04 -1.17
C THR A 71 0.63 -4.79 -2.02
N LEU A 72 1.81 -4.19 -1.93
CA LEU A 72 2.20 -3.04 -2.75
C LEU A 72 3.05 -3.52 -3.93
N LEU A 73 2.64 -3.16 -5.14
CA LEU A 73 3.49 -3.25 -6.32
C LEU A 73 4.32 -1.97 -6.42
N ILE A 74 5.63 -2.16 -6.32
CA ILE A 74 6.62 -1.09 -6.30
C ILE A 74 7.55 -1.35 -7.49
N SER A 75 7.46 -0.51 -8.51
CA SER A 75 8.40 -0.53 -9.65
C SER A 75 9.65 0.27 -9.28
N ALA A 76 10.52 -0.30 -8.46
CA ALA A 76 11.86 0.22 -8.17
C ALA A 76 12.89 -0.90 -8.24
N ASP A 77 14.14 -0.51 -8.50
CA ASP A 77 15.27 -1.41 -8.34
C ASP A 77 15.46 -1.74 -6.85
N SER A 78 15.84 -2.99 -6.57
CA SER A 78 16.11 -3.47 -5.20
C SER A 78 17.17 -2.67 -4.44
N ALA A 79 17.98 -1.88 -5.16
CA ALA A 79 18.98 -0.97 -4.59
C ALA A 79 18.38 0.35 -4.06
N ASP A 80 17.20 0.75 -4.54
CA ASP A 80 16.52 1.98 -4.14
C ASP A 80 15.48 1.73 -3.02
N ILE A 81 15.14 0.46 -2.76
CA ILE A 81 14.23 0.08 -1.69
C ILE A 81 15.01 0.02 -0.36
N PRO A 82 14.55 0.71 0.71
CA PRO A 82 15.17 0.62 2.03
C PRO A 82 15.30 -0.83 2.51
N GLU A 83 16.45 -1.20 3.08
CA GLU A 83 16.70 -2.56 3.59
C GLU A 83 15.64 -3.03 4.59
N SER A 84 15.05 -2.11 5.37
CA SER A 84 13.94 -2.38 6.30
C SER A 84 12.71 -3.00 5.62
N ILE A 85 12.50 -2.74 4.33
CA ILE A 85 11.33 -3.19 3.56
C ILE A 85 11.66 -4.44 2.74
N ASN A 86 12.93 -4.62 2.35
CA ASN A 86 13.40 -5.81 1.64
C ASN A 86 13.13 -7.13 2.39
N ALA A 87 12.98 -7.11 3.71
CA ALA A 87 12.62 -8.29 4.49
C ALA A 87 11.18 -8.78 4.26
N VAL A 88 10.29 -7.94 3.73
CA VAL A 88 8.85 -8.20 3.53
C VAL A 88 8.46 -8.17 2.05
N CYS A 89 9.38 -7.78 1.16
CA CYS A 89 9.16 -7.77 -0.28
C CYS A 89 9.45 -9.14 -0.91
N GLU A 90 8.49 -9.65 -1.67
CA GLU A 90 8.70 -10.77 -2.59
C GLU A 90 9.00 -10.18 -3.98
N GLN A 91 10.15 -10.52 -4.57
CA GLN A 91 10.46 -10.15 -5.95
C GLN A 91 9.66 -11.06 -6.88
N VAL A 92 8.78 -10.47 -7.67
CA VAL A 92 7.94 -11.17 -8.67
C VAL A 92 8.34 -10.78 -10.07
#